data_AF-A0A4U5LQ15-F1
#
_entry.id   AF-A0A4U5LQ15-F1
#
_cell.length_a   1.000
_cell.length_b   1.000
_cell.length_c   1.000
_cell.angle_alpha   90.00
_cell.angle_beta   90.00
_cell.angle_gamma   90.00
#
_symmetry.space_group_name_H-M   'P 1'
#
loop_
_entity.id
_entity.type
_entity.pdbx_description
1 polymer ?
#
loop_
_entity_poly.entity_id
_entity_poly.type
_entity_poly.pdbx_seq_one_letter_code
_entity_poly.pdbx_strand_id
1 'polypeptide(L)'
;MQTVSALNRQVSNEKKEGFETFGICLALGTLGPTVAPRHWLQPPEANYYPIQMAANKSVIACFVKYREECPEACNWELCRVPEPKKPDPETEARRAEKKKRNRAKRKEKERVKKAEEAEKKEKERFLNLSDREKRALAAERRIATMKDSLVRCFQCGEVFGTTPFEYDNNKFCQIACVHEHRKTNSS
;
A
#
# COMPACT_ATOMS: atom_id res chain seq x y z
N MET A 1 -60.53 1.90 -4.41
CA MET A 1 -60.06 2.82 -5.47
C MET A 1 -58.83 3.54 -4.94
N GLN A 2 -57.64 3.19 -5.42
CA GLN A 2 -56.41 3.89 -5.04
C GLN A 2 -56.40 5.27 -5.72
N THR A 3 -56.05 6.32 -4.97
CA THR A 3 -56.03 7.69 -5.50
C THR A 3 -54.87 7.86 -6.49
N VAL A 4 -55.07 8.64 -7.55
CA VAL A 4 -54.09 8.92 -8.61
C VAL A 4 -52.74 9.39 -8.04
N SER A 5 -52.77 10.08 -6.90
CA SER A 5 -51.60 10.55 -6.16
C SER A 5 -50.75 9.42 -5.57
N ALA A 6 -51.37 8.30 -5.15
CA ALA A 6 -50.66 7.14 -4.59
C ALA A 6 -49.97 6.33 -5.71
N LEU A 7 -50.64 6.16 -6.85
CA LEU A 7 -50.07 5.55 -8.07
C LEU A 7 -48.87 6.38 -8.59
N ASN A 8 -49.00 7.71 -8.66
CA ASN A 8 -47.90 8.58 -9.07
C ASN A 8 -46.68 8.50 -8.14
N ARG A 9 -46.91 8.27 -6.84
CA ARG A 9 -45.83 8.13 -5.85
C ARG A 9 -45.14 6.77 -5.95
N GLN A 10 -45.88 5.69 -6.24
CA GLN A 10 -45.31 4.37 -6.52
C GLN A 10 -44.49 4.36 -7.82
N VAL A 11 -45.04 4.91 -8.91
CA VAL A 11 -44.32 5.07 -10.19
C VAL A 11 -43.06 5.92 -10.04
N SER A 12 -43.09 6.95 -9.18
CA SER A 12 -41.91 7.78 -8.89
C SER A 12 -40.86 7.05 -8.05
N ASN A 13 -41.25 6.10 -7.19
CA ASN A 13 -40.32 5.31 -6.39
C ASN A 13 -39.70 4.17 -7.21
N GLU A 14 -40.47 3.45 -8.03
CA GLU A 14 -39.93 2.43 -8.95
C GLU A 14 -38.93 3.02 -9.96
N LYS A 15 -39.20 4.23 -10.47
CA LYS A 15 -38.28 4.96 -11.35
C LYS A 15 -36.98 5.38 -10.65
N LYS A 16 -37.04 5.71 -9.35
CA LYS A 16 -35.85 6.01 -8.54
C LYS A 16 -35.01 4.77 -8.27
N GLU A 17 -35.65 3.62 -7.98
CA GLU A 17 -34.95 2.35 -7.79
C GLU A 17 -34.29 1.86 -9.08
N GLY A 18 -34.94 2.04 -10.24
CA GLY A 18 -34.33 1.80 -11.55
C GLY A 18 -33.10 2.69 -11.79
N PHE A 19 -33.12 3.94 -11.34
CA PHE A 19 -32.02 4.89 -11.54
C PHE A 19 -30.84 4.62 -10.61
N GLU A 20 -31.10 4.23 -9.37
CA GLU A 20 -30.07 3.80 -8.43
C GLU A 20 -29.44 2.49 -8.87
N THR A 21 -30.24 1.51 -9.32
CA THR A 21 -29.70 0.25 -9.86
C THR A 21 -28.90 0.45 -11.15
N PHE A 22 -29.30 1.35 -12.05
CA PHE A 22 -28.53 1.67 -13.26
C PHE A 22 -27.25 2.47 -12.95
N GLY A 23 -27.33 3.45 -12.04
CA GLY A 23 -26.18 4.21 -11.56
C GLY A 23 -25.16 3.34 -10.82
N ILE A 24 -25.63 2.36 -10.05
CA ILE A 24 -24.80 1.35 -9.38
C ILE A 24 -24.22 0.36 -10.41
N CYS A 25 -24.99 -0.11 -11.40
CA CYS A 25 -24.48 -1.03 -12.42
C CYS A 25 -23.44 -0.40 -13.36
N LEU A 26 -23.60 0.88 -13.74
CA LEU A 26 -22.58 1.64 -14.48
C LEU A 26 -21.34 1.92 -13.63
N ALA A 27 -21.50 2.17 -12.32
CA ALA A 27 -20.38 2.41 -11.42
C ALA A 27 -19.57 1.15 -11.07
N LEU A 28 -20.21 -0.03 -11.09
CA LEU A 28 -19.58 -1.32 -10.82
C LEU A 28 -19.01 -2.01 -12.07
N GLY A 29 -19.24 -1.48 -13.27
CA GLY A 29 -18.69 -2.02 -14.53
C GLY A 29 -19.20 -3.42 -14.86
N THR A 30 -20.33 -3.83 -14.30
CA THR A 30 -20.89 -5.19 -14.45
C THR A 30 -21.85 -5.34 -15.63
N LEU A 31 -22.22 -4.24 -16.28
CA LEU A 31 -22.96 -4.27 -17.55
C LEU A 31 -22.02 -3.82 -18.67
N GLY A 32 -21.71 -4.73 -19.59
CA GLY A 32 -21.11 -4.39 -20.88
C GLY A 32 -22.02 -3.46 -21.70
N PRO A 33 -21.55 -2.94 -22.84
CA PRO A 33 -22.17 -1.85 -23.62
C PRO A 33 -23.51 -2.20 -24.28
N THR A 34 -24.14 -3.31 -23.90
CA THR A 34 -25.43 -3.73 -24.43
C THR A 34 -26.54 -3.29 -23.48
N VAL A 35 -27.18 -2.18 -23.87
CA VAL A 35 -28.55 -1.80 -23.52
C VAL A 35 -28.69 -1.00 -22.22
N ALA A 36 -28.29 0.27 -22.25
CA ALA A 36 -29.18 1.27 -21.68
C ALA A 36 -30.52 1.11 -22.43
N PRO A 37 -31.64 0.80 -21.76
CA PRO A 37 -32.87 0.52 -22.48
C PRO A 37 -33.26 1.78 -23.27
N ARG A 38 -33.57 1.62 -24.56
CA ARG A 38 -33.83 2.72 -25.51
C ARG A 38 -34.84 3.77 -25.00
N HIS A 39 -35.72 3.36 -24.07
CA HIS A 39 -36.72 4.21 -23.43
C HIS A 39 -36.15 5.21 -22.38
N TRP A 40 -34.90 5.08 -21.92
CA TRP A 40 -34.28 5.98 -20.93
C TRP A 40 -33.75 7.27 -21.57
N LEU A 41 -33.52 7.24 -22.89
CA LEU A 41 -33.10 8.39 -23.70
C LEU A 41 -34.19 8.82 -24.68
N GLN A 42 -35.41 8.27 -24.55
CA GLN A 42 -36.60 8.85 -25.16
C GLN A 42 -37.29 9.73 -24.12
N PRO A 43 -37.78 10.91 -24.53
CA PRO A 43 -38.57 11.73 -23.63
C PRO A 43 -39.78 10.88 -23.19
N PRO A 44 -40.02 10.71 -21.88
CA PRO A 44 -41.32 10.21 -21.46
C PRO A 44 -42.39 11.18 -21.96
N GLU A 45 -43.68 10.83 -21.86
CA GLU A 45 -44.78 11.76 -22.14
C GLU A 45 -44.66 13.10 -21.38
N ALA A 46 -43.79 13.13 -20.35
CA ALA A 46 -43.29 14.34 -19.71
C ALA A 46 -42.02 14.88 -20.41
N ASN A 47 -42.07 16.15 -20.81
CA ASN A 47 -41.12 16.92 -21.63
C ASN A 47 -39.67 17.10 -21.06
N TYR A 48 -39.12 16.15 -20.30
CA TYR A 48 -37.79 16.22 -19.68
C TYR A 48 -37.02 14.89 -19.71
N TYR A 49 -35.71 14.98 -19.91
CA TYR A 49 -34.79 13.84 -19.92
C TYR A 49 -34.27 13.52 -18.51
N PRO A 50 -34.02 12.25 -18.15
CA PRO A 50 -33.57 11.86 -16.81
C PRO A 50 -32.31 12.60 -16.32
N ILE A 51 -31.38 12.94 -17.22
CA ILE A 51 -30.17 13.68 -16.85
C ILE A 51 -30.45 15.12 -16.42
N GLN A 52 -31.54 15.75 -16.89
CA GLN A 52 -31.93 17.10 -16.47
C GLN A 52 -32.39 17.15 -15.01
N MET A 53 -32.75 15.98 -14.44
CA MET A 53 -33.12 15.83 -13.03
C MET A 53 -31.95 15.39 -12.15
N ALA A 54 -30.81 15.01 -12.73
CA ALA A 54 -29.66 14.49 -11.99
C ALA A 54 -28.78 15.64 -11.48
N ALA A 55 -28.84 15.94 -10.17
CA ALA A 55 -27.95 16.92 -9.53
C ALA A 55 -26.53 16.39 -9.24
N ASN A 56 -26.32 15.07 -9.35
CA ASN A 56 -25.06 14.43 -8.96
C ASN A 56 -24.02 14.45 -10.09
N LYS A 57 -22.85 15.04 -9.80
CA LYS A 57 -21.72 15.14 -10.74
C LYS A 57 -21.19 13.78 -11.20
N SER A 58 -21.26 12.74 -10.36
CA SER A 58 -20.83 11.39 -10.75
C SER A 58 -21.73 10.79 -11.82
N VAL A 59 -23.04 10.98 -11.68
CA VAL A 59 -24.04 10.48 -12.63
C VAL A 59 -23.92 11.21 -13.96
N ILE A 60 -23.78 12.54 -13.95
CA ILE A 60 -23.51 13.32 -15.17
C ILE A 60 -22.22 12.83 -15.85
N ALA A 61 -21.16 12.54 -15.10
CA ALA A 61 -19.91 12.01 -15.65
C ALA A 61 -20.09 10.62 -16.32
N CYS A 62 -20.98 9.77 -15.83
CA CYS A 62 -21.32 8.51 -16.48
C CYS A 62 -22.02 8.73 -17.83
N PHE A 63 -22.96 9.67 -17.91
CA PHE A 63 -23.61 10.04 -19.19
C PHE A 63 -22.63 10.66 -20.19
N VAL A 64 -21.67 11.45 -19.71
CA VAL A 64 -20.59 12.01 -20.55
C VAL A 64 -19.74 10.89 -21.16
N LYS A 65 -19.36 9.87 -20.37
CA LYS A 65 -18.64 8.69 -20.89
C LYS A 65 -19.48 7.87 -21.86
N TYR A 66 -20.76 7.65 -21.52
CA TYR A 66 -21.67 6.90 -22.38
C TYR A 66 -21.90 7.59 -23.74
N ARG A 67 -21.90 8.94 -23.77
CA ARG A 67 -21.88 9.72 -25.01
C ARG A 67 -20.64 9.47 -25.87
N GLU A 68 -19.47 9.31 -25.25
CA GLU A 68 -18.22 8.99 -25.98
C GLU A 68 -18.26 7.58 -26.57
N GLU A 69 -18.80 6.62 -25.82
CA GLU A 69 -18.87 5.21 -26.22
C GLU A 69 -19.97 4.94 -27.26
N CYS A 70 -21.07 5.70 -27.23
CA CYS A 70 -22.25 5.47 -28.08
C CYS A 70 -22.81 6.79 -28.66
N PRO A 71 -22.13 7.43 -29.63
CA PRO A 71 -22.54 8.72 -30.17
C PRO A 71 -23.92 8.71 -30.88
N GLU A 72 -24.37 7.57 -31.38
CA GLU A 72 -25.66 7.44 -32.12
C GLU A 72 -26.85 6.99 -31.25
N ALA A 73 -26.63 6.73 -29.95
CA ALA A 73 -27.68 6.15 -29.10
C ALA A 73 -28.87 7.09 -28.85
N CYS A 74 -28.65 8.41 -28.86
CA CYS A 74 -29.70 9.41 -28.71
C CYS A 74 -29.33 10.76 -29.34
N ASN A 75 -30.33 11.64 -29.41
CA ASN A 75 -30.08 13.05 -29.69
C ASN A 75 -29.52 13.74 -28.43
N TRP A 76 -28.18 13.76 -28.32
CA TRP A 76 -27.44 14.30 -27.17
C TRP A 76 -27.69 15.80 -26.92
N GLU A 77 -28.07 16.56 -27.94
CA GLU A 77 -28.42 17.99 -27.81
C GLU A 77 -29.69 18.17 -26.98
N LEU A 78 -30.70 17.32 -27.21
CA LEU A 78 -31.95 17.33 -26.45
C LEU A 78 -31.74 16.88 -25.00
N CYS A 79 -30.82 15.93 -24.78
CA CYS A 79 -30.48 15.45 -23.45
C CYS A 79 -29.69 16.47 -22.62
N ARG A 80 -29.17 17.57 -23.20
CA ARG A 80 -28.31 18.56 -22.52
C ARG A 80 -27.13 17.95 -21.74
N VAL A 81 -26.57 16.86 -22.27
CA VAL A 81 -25.38 16.21 -21.66
C VAL A 81 -24.17 17.08 -21.95
N PRO A 82 -23.39 17.50 -20.93
CA PRO A 82 -22.16 18.26 -21.14
C PRO A 82 -21.20 17.53 -22.10
N GLU A 83 -20.42 18.30 -22.84
CA GLU A 83 -19.38 17.72 -23.68
C GLU A 83 -18.28 17.08 -22.82
N PRO A 84 -17.75 15.92 -23.26
CA PRO A 84 -16.58 15.34 -22.63
C PRO A 84 -15.44 16.34 -22.63
N LYS A 85 -14.91 16.60 -21.43
CA LYS A 85 -13.77 17.50 -21.29
C LYS A 85 -12.57 16.80 -21.91
N LYS A 86 -11.99 17.43 -22.95
CA LYS A 86 -10.71 16.99 -23.49
C LYS A 86 -9.70 16.89 -22.34
N PRO A 87 -8.95 15.79 -22.23
CA PRO A 87 -7.91 15.67 -21.22
C PRO A 87 -6.90 16.78 -21.45
N ASP A 88 -6.88 17.75 -20.53
CA ASP A 88 -5.87 18.78 -20.54
C ASP A 88 -4.57 18.18 -19.98
N PRO A 89 -3.46 18.16 -20.75
CA PRO A 89 -2.24 17.46 -20.37
C PRO A 89 -1.63 17.97 -19.06
N GLU A 90 -1.84 19.24 -18.71
CA GLU A 90 -1.39 19.81 -17.44
C GLU A 90 -2.18 19.23 -16.26
N THR A 91 -3.51 19.09 -16.40
CA THR A 91 -4.33 18.48 -15.35
C THR A 91 -4.03 17.00 -15.12
N GLU A 92 -3.69 16.26 -16.17
CA GLU A 92 -3.30 14.85 -16.06
C GLU A 92 -1.93 14.70 -15.40
N ALA A 93 -0.96 15.52 -15.78
CA ALA A 93 0.36 15.56 -15.14
C ALA A 93 0.23 15.87 -13.64
N ARG A 94 -0.59 16.86 -13.26
CA ARG A 94 -0.84 17.22 -11.84
C ARG A 94 -1.48 16.07 -11.05
N ARG A 95 -2.42 15.34 -11.67
CA ARG A 95 -3.05 14.16 -11.05
C ARG A 95 -2.05 13.02 -10.88
N ALA A 96 -1.22 12.77 -11.88
CA ALA A 96 -0.18 11.73 -11.84
C ALA A 96 0.86 12.03 -10.76
N GLU A 97 1.32 13.28 -10.65
CA GLU A 97 2.25 13.71 -9.61
C GLU A 97 1.65 13.56 -8.20
N LYS A 98 0.40 14.02 -8.00
CA LYS A 98 -0.31 13.84 -6.73
C LYS A 98 -0.46 12.36 -6.36
N LYS A 99 -0.75 11.50 -7.34
CA LYS A 99 -0.84 10.04 -7.13
C LYS A 99 0.51 9.45 -6.71
N LYS A 100 1.62 9.85 -7.36
CA LYS A 100 2.98 9.44 -6.99
C LYS A 100 3.34 9.89 -5.57
N ARG A 101 3.10 11.16 -5.24
CA ARG A 101 3.34 11.72 -3.90
C ARG A 101 2.54 11.01 -2.82
N ASN A 102 1.26 10.75 -3.07
CA ASN A 102 0.40 10.04 -2.11
C ASN A 102 0.85 8.59 -1.92
N ARG A 103 1.27 7.90 -2.99
CA ARG A 103 1.82 6.54 -2.91
C ARG A 103 3.10 6.49 -2.08
N ALA A 104 4.01 7.45 -2.28
CA ALA A 104 5.25 7.56 -1.50
C ALA A 104 4.95 7.79 -0.01
N LYS A 105 4.06 8.75 0.30
CA LYS A 105 3.64 9.00 1.69
C LYS A 105 3.00 7.79 2.36
N ARG A 106 2.17 7.02 1.64
CA ARG A 106 1.51 5.82 2.17
C ARG A 106 2.54 4.72 2.45
N LYS A 107 3.48 4.48 1.53
CA LYS A 107 4.57 3.52 1.73
C LYS A 107 5.41 3.87 2.95
N GLU A 108 5.76 5.14 3.13
CA GLU A 108 6.59 5.53 4.27
C GLU A 108 5.86 5.34 5.60
N LYS A 109 4.59 5.76 5.68
CA LYS A 109 3.76 5.51 6.87
C LYS A 109 3.63 4.03 7.19
N GLU A 110 3.50 3.18 6.17
CA GLU A 110 3.39 1.73 6.34
C GLU A 110 4.71 1.12 6.84
N ARG A 111 5.85 1.58 6.32
CA ARG A 111 7.18 1.15 6.80
C ARG A 111 7.39 1.49 8.27
N VAL A 112 7.07 2.72 8.67
CA VAL A 112 7.19 3.16 10.07
C VAL A 112 6.28 2.35 10.98
N LYS A 113 5.01 2.18 10.60
CA LYS A 113 4.07 1.35 11.37
C LYS A 113 4.53 -0.09 11.53
N LYS A 114 5.04 -0.70 10.46
CA LYS A 114 5.54 -2.08 10.49
C LYS A 114 6.76 -2.22 11.38
N ALA A 115 7.66 -1.24 11.38
CA ALA A 115 8.82 -1.22 12.26
C ALA A 115 8.40 -1.08 13.74
N GLU A 116 7.46 -0.17 14.03
CA GLU A 116 6.93 0.02 15.38
C GLU A 116 6.19 -1.22 15.90
N GLU A 117 5.40 -1.88 15.06
CA GLU A 117 4.70 -3.13 15.41
C GLU A 117 5.69 -4.28 15.66
N ALA A 118 6.75 -4.39 14.85
CA ALA A 118 7.81 -5.37 15.07
C ALA A 118 8.53 -5.15 16.41
N GLU A 119 8.86 -3.90 16.75
CA GLU A 119 9.48 -3.54 18.02
C GLU A 119 8.55 -3.85 19.20
N LYS A 120 7.25 -3.53 19.09
CA LYS A 120 6.26 -3.88 20.12
C LYS A 120 6.16 -5.38 20.33
N LYS A 121 6.08 -6.17 19.24
CA LYS A 121 6.06 -7.64 19.32
C LYS A 121 7.33 -8.20 19.94
N GLU A 122 8.49 -7.62 19.66
CA GLU A 122 9.75 -8.03 20.28
C GLU A 122 9.77 -7.73 21.78
N LYS A 123 9.29 -6.54 22.18
CA LYS A 123 9.13 -6.16 23.60
C LYS A 123 8.18 -7.11 24.32
N GLU A 124 7.00 -7.38 23.75
CA GLU A 124 6.03 -8.31 24.29
C GLU A 124 6.60 -9.73 24.40
N ARG A 125 7.29 -10.20 23.35
CA ARG A 125 8.00 -11.49 23.38
C ARG A 125 8.99 -11.54 24.53
N PHE A 126 9.79 -10.49 24.74
CA PHE A 126 10.75 -10.43 25.83
C PHE A 126 10.06 -10.41 27.21
N LEU A 127 8.97 -9.67 27.36
CA LEU A 127 8.21 -9.63 28.62
C LEU A 127 7.62 -11.00 28.97
N ASN A 128 7.13 -11.73 27.96
CA ASN A 128 6.53 -13.06 28.10
C ASN A 128 7.54 -14.18 28.40
N LEU A 129 8.85 -13.96 28.23
CA LEU A 129 9.86 -14.93 28.61
C LEU A 129 9.94 -15.09 30.14
N SER A 130 10.17 -16.31 30.59
CA SER A 130 10.46 -16.60 32.00
C SER A 130 11.81 -16.01 32.44
N ASP A 131 11.99 -15.80 33.74
CA ASP A 131 13.26 -15.28 34.29
C ASP A 131 14.46 -16.20 33.98
N ARG A 132 14.21 -17.52 33.89
CA ARG A 132 15.23 -18.50 33.47
C ARG A 132 15.68 -18.25 32.03
N GLU A 133 14.74 -18.02 31.12
CA GLU A 133 15.03 -17.75 29.70
C GLU A 133 15.69 -16.38 29.51
N LYS A 134 15.24 -15.35 30.23
CA LYS A 134 15.89 -14.04 30.23
C LYS A 134 17.35 -14.13 30.67
N ARG A 135 17.64 -14.92 31.71
CA ARG A 135 19.01 -15.15 32.20
C ARG A 135 19.86 -15.93 31.18
N ALA A 136 19.27 -16.93 30.52
CA ALA A 136 19.93 -17.67 29.45
C ALA A 136 20.31 -16.75 28.27
N LEU A 137 19.39 -15.91 27.80
CA LEU A 137 19.67 -14.92 26.74
C LEU A 137 20.76 -13.92 27.14
N ALA A 138 20.79 -13.48 28.40
CA ALA A 138 21.86 -12.61 28.89
C ALA A 138 23.23 -13.31 28.90
N ALA A 139 23.27 -14.60 29.27
CA ALA A 139 24.48 -15.41 29.21
C ALA A 139 24.94 -15.62 27.75
N GLU A 140 24.02 -15.93 26.82
CA GLU A 140 24.31 -16.04 25.39
C GLU A 140 24.88 -14.74 24.82
N ARG A 141 24.33 -13.58 25.18
CA ARG A 141 24.87 -12.27 24.78
C ARG A 141 26.29 -12.05 25.28
N ARG A 142 26.57 -12.41 26.54
CA ARG A 142 27.92 -12.34 27.11
C ARG A 142 28.88 -13.27 26.38
N ILE A 143 28.47 -14.50 26.11
CA ILE A 143 29.29 -15.48 25.37
C ILE A 143 29.50 -15.01 23.93
N ALA A 144 28.50 -14.43 23.27
CA ALA A 144 28.63 -13.88 21.92
C ALA A 144 29.64 -12.71 21.90
N THR A 145 29.56 -11.78 22.85
CA THR A 145 30.56 -10.71 23.00
C THR A 145 31.96 -11.24 23.35
N MET A 146 32.04 -12.41 23.98
CA MET A 146 33.30 -13.07 24.29
C MET A 146 33.79 -14.02 23.20
N LYS A 147 32.97 -14.40 22.20
CA LYS A 147 33.45 -15.13 21.02
C LYS A 147 34.37 -14.27 20.16
N ASP A 148 34.28 -12.95 20.32
CA ASP A 148 35.24 -11.98 19.81
C ASP A 148 36.40 -11.71 20.80
N SER A 149 36.63 -12.58 21.79
CA SER A 149 37.92 -12.65 22.54
C SER A 149 39.04 -13.24 21.67
N LEU A 150 39.09 -12.73 20.45
CA LEU A 150 40.19 -12.75 19.54
C LEU A 150 41.47 -12.35 20.29
N VAL A 151 42.37 -13.32 20.43
CA VAL A 151 43.66 -13.13 21.09
C VAL A 151 44.59 -12.42 20.12
N ARG A 152 45.37 -11.44 20.61
CA ARG A 152 46.43 -10.81 19.82
C ARG A 152 47.74 -11.55 20.01
N CYS A 153 48.49 -11.71 18.94
CA CYS A 153 49.84 -12.24 18.99
C CYS A 153 50.73 -11.26 19.76
N PHE A 154 51.50 -11.77 20.73
CA PHE A 154 52.42 -10.94 21.52
C PHE A 154 53.54 -10.32 20.67
N GLN A 155 53.98 -11.01 19.61
CA GLN A 155 55.09 -10.55 18.75
C GLN A 155 54.64 -9.57 17.65
N CYS A 156 53.61 -9.92 16.88
CA CYS A 156 53.18 -9.14 15.71
C CYS A 156 51.88 -8.36 15.91
N GLY A 157 51.18 -8.55 17.04
CA GLY A 157 49.92 -7.87 17.34
C GLY A 157 48.71 -8.34 16.51
N GLU A 158 48.90 -9.28 15.59
CA GLU A 158 47.83 -9.79 14.73
C GLU A 158 46.78 -10.54 15.55
N VAL A 159 45.53 -10.30 15.19
CA VAL A 159 44.36 -10.83 15.86
C VAL A 159 44.05 -12.22 15.28
N PHE A 160 44.04 -13.27 16.10
CA PHE A 160 43.78 -14.63 15.64
C PHE A 160 42.70 -15.34 16.47
N GLY A 161 41.94 -16.21 15.81
CA GLY A 161 40.84 -16.98 16.40
C GLY A 161 41.12 -18.49 16.54
N THR A 162 42.27 -18.96 16.07
CA THR A 162 42.71 -20.35 16.21
C THR A 162 43.39 -20.59 17.56
N THR A 163 43.51 -21.85 18.00
CA THR A 163 44.20 -22.18 19.25
C THR A 163 45.63 -21.60 19.24
N PRO A 164 46.00 -20.74 20.22
CA PRO A 164 47.31 -20.09 20.28
C PRO A 164 48.46 -21.08 20.52
N PHE A 165 49.64 -20.77 20.00
CA PHE A 165 50.89 -21.31 20.54
C PHE A 165 51.26 -20.52 21.80
N GLU A 166 51.60 -21.23 22.89
CA GLU A 166 51.92 -20.61 24.17
C GLU A 166 53.39 -20.83 24.55
N TYR A 167 54.06 -19.76 24.97
CA TYR A 167 55.43 -19.80 25.48
C TYR A 167 55.60 -18.69 26.51
N ASP A 168 56.07 -19.03 27.72
CA ASP A 168 56.28 -18.08 28.82
C ASP A 168 55.04 -17.21 29.15
N ASN A 169 53.85 -17.84 29.18
CA ASN A 169 52.54 -17.18 29.34
C ASN A 169 52.15 -16.18 28.23
N ASN A 170 52.93 -16.08 27.15
CA ASN A 170 52.63 -15.27 25.98
C ASN A 170 51.99 -16.13 24.87
N LYS A 171 51.02 -15.54 24.14
CA LYS A 171 50.27 -16.20 23.06
C LYS A 171 50.71 -15.71 21.69
N PHE A 172 50.89 -16.65 20.75
CA PHE A 172 51.42 -16.36 19.41
C PHE A 172 50.54 -16.98 18.31
N CYS A 173 50.42 -16.28 17.18
CA CYS A 173 49.64 -16.73 16.02
C CYS A 173 50.35 -17.86 15.23
N GLN A 174 51.69 -17.86 15.20
CA GLN A 174 52.49 -18.82 14.45
C GLN A 174 53.79 -19.17 15.18
N ILE A 175 54.37 -20.31 14.83
CA ILE A 175 55.66 -20.80 15.37
C ILE A 175 56.80 -19.81 15.07
N ALA A 176 56.76 -19.12 13.92
CA ALA A 176 57.74 -18.08 13.57
C ALA A 176 57.82 -16.97 14.62
N CYS A 177 56.66 -16.49 15.10
CA CYS A 177 56.59 -15.46 16.14
C CYS A 177 57.15 -15.94 17.50
N VAL A 178 56.96 -17.22 17.83
CA VAL A 178 57.55 -17.82 19.05
C VAL A 178 59.08 -17.83 18.95
N HIS A 179 59.63 -18.22 17.80
CA HIS A 179 61.08 -18.26 17.58
C HIS A 179 61.72 -16.88 17.63
N GLU A 180 61.07 -15.88 17.04
CA GLU A 180 61.55 -14.50 17.05
C GLU A 180 61.54 -13.94 18.48
N HIS A 181 60.45 -14.14 19.21
CA HIS A 181 60.34 -13.74 20.61
C HIS A 181 61.47 -14.35 21.47
N ARG A 182 61.79 -15.63 21.28
CA ARG A 182 62.89 -16.29 22.01
C ARG A 182 64.24 -15.62 21.74
N LYS A 183 64.51 -15.20 20.51
CA LYS A 183 65.77 -14.53 20.14
C LYS A 183 65.87 -13.14 20.76
N THR A 184 64.77 -12.39 20.78
CA THR A 184 64.75 -11.03 21.34
C THR A 184 64.78 -11.01 22.87
N ASN A 185 64.26 -12.05 23.53
CA ASN A 185 64.18 -12.13 24.99
C ASN A 185 65.37 -12.90 25.63
N SER A 186 66.30 -13.40 24.82
CA SER A 186 67.50 -14.15 25.28
C SER A 186 68.80 -13.36 25.10
N SER A 187 68.74 -12.03 25.02
CA SER A 187 69.90 -11.13 24.87
C SER A 187 70.12 -10.29 26.13
#